data_AF-A0A7Y0CQT5-F1
#
_entry.id   AF-A0A7Y0CQT5-F1
#
_cell.length_a   1.000
_cell.length_b   1.000
_cell.length_c   1.000
_cell.angle_alpha   90.00
_cell.angle_beta   90.00
_cell.angle_gamma   90.00
#
_symmetry.space_group_name_H-M   'P 1'
#
loop_
_entity.id
_entity.type
_entity.pdbx_description
1 polymer ?
#
loop_
_entity_poly.entity_id
_entity_poly.type
_entity_poly.pdbx_seq_one_letter_code
_entity_poly.pdbx_strand_id
1 'polypeptide(L)'
;MDINEMTYGELKQIATLFGATQQVAKPHPFVGKYVIARCYSAGVHAGEVVSVDGENVILKDSRRLWSWKAKEGIALSGVAQTGVQSGCKIDVLNPEIALTGVCELIPCSAQARESIDGIK
;
A
#
# COMPACT_ATOMS: atom_id res chain seq x y z
N MET A 1 11.57 25.09 -33.10
CA MET A 1 10.33 25.59 -32.49
C MET A 1 10.69 26.12 -31.13
N ASP A 2 10.52 27.43 -30.93
CA ASP A 2 10.62 28.03 -29.60
C ASP A 2 9.24 27.98 -28.95
N ILE A 3 9.15 27.38 -27.77
CA ILE A 3 7.90 27.26 -27.02
C ILE A 3 7.35 28.63 -26.58
N ASN A 4 8.22 29.65 -26.53
CA ASN A 4 7.86 31.00 -26.11
C ASN A 4 7.19 31.83 -27.21
N GLU A 5 7.28 31.39 -28.47
CA GLU A 5 6.71 32.08 -29.65
C GLU A 5 5.37 31.48 -30.10
N MET A 6 4.79 30.58 -29.29
CA MET A 6 3.58 29.87 -29.65
C MET A 6 2.32 30.71 -29.45
N THR A 7 1.39 30.64 -30.40
CA THR A 7 0.11 31.33 -30.28
C THR A 7 -0.81 30.63 -29.28
N TYR A 8 -1.75 31.40 -28.70
CA TYR A 8 -2.77 30.86 -27.80
C TYR A 8 -3.62 29.73 -28.44
N GLY A 9 -3.83 29.78 -29.76
CA GLY A 9 -4.56 28.75 -30.49
C GLY A 9 -3.79 27.42 -30.57
N GLU A 10 -2.49 27.48 -30.86
CA GLU A 10 -1.61 26.30 -30.88
C GLU A 10 -1.45 25.70 -29.49
N LEU A 11 -1.30 26.54 -28.46
CA LEU A 11 -1.27 26.10 -27.06
C LEU A 11 -2.57 25.36 -26.67
N LYS A 12 -3.74 25.82 -27.13
CA LYS A 12 -5.02 25.12 -26.90
C LYS A 12 -5.09 23.78 -27.63
N GLN A 13 -4.62 23.71 -28.88
CA GLN A 13 -4.60 22.47 -29.63
C GLN A 13 -3.67 21.44 -28.98
N ILE A 14 -2.48 21.88 -28.55
CA ILE A 14 -1.52 21.08 -27.79
C ILE A 14 -2.13 20.61 -26.46
N ALA A 15 -2.72 21.51 -25.68
CA ALA A 15 -3.39 21.15 -24.44
C ALA A 15 -4.54 20.15 -24.66
N THR A 16 -5.21 20.19 -25.81
CA THR A 16 -6.26 19.23 -26.18
C THR A 16 -5.66 17.87 -26.57
N LEU A 17 -4.56 17.86 -27.32
CA LEU A 17 -3.82 16.64 -27.69
C LEU A 17 -3.23 15.94 -26.46
N PHE A 18 -2.65 16.69 -25.51
CA PHE A 18 -2.08 16.14 -24.28
C PHE A 18 -3.14 15.88 -23.19
N GLY A 19 -4.19 16.70 -23.12
CA GLY A 19 -5.32 16.51 -22.21
C GLY A 19 -6.11 15.23 -22.50
N ALA A 20 -6.13 14.77 -23.75
CA ALA A 20 -6.66 13.46 -24.12
C ALA A 20 -5.80 12.28 -23.62
N THR A 21 -4.55 12.54 -23.18
CA THR A 21 -3.60 11.51 -22.72
C THR A 21 -3.39 11.48 -21.20
N GLN A 22 -3.87 12.48 -20.46
CA GLN A 22 -3.84 12.47 -18.99
C GLN A 22 -5.09 11.78 -18.43
N GLN A 23 -5.12 10.45 -18.50
CA GLN A 23 -5.90 9.70 -17.53
C GLN A 23 -5.31 9.96 -16.15
N VAL A 24 -5.96 10.82 -15.37
CA VAL A 24 -5.68 10.93 -13.94
C VAL A 24 -5.90 9.55 -13.36
N ALA A 25 -4.81 8.85 -13.05
CA ALA A 25 -4.88 7.51 -12.49
C ALA A 25 -5.71 7.60 -11.22
N LYS A 26 -6.84 6.87 -11.20
CA LYS A 26 -7.64 6.80 -9.97
C LYS A 26 -6.75 6.22 -8.88
N PRO A 27 -6.78 6.77 -7.65
CA PRO A 27 -6.05 6.19 -6.54
C PRO A 27 -6.39 4.72 -6.39
N HIS A 28 -5.40 3.91 -6.01
CA HIS A 28 -5.62 2.49 -5.77
C HIS A 28 -6.76 2.30 -4.75
N PRO A 29 -7.69 1.34 -4.93
CA PRO A 29 -8.89 1.20 -4.09
C PRO A 29 -8.61 0.86 -2.62
N PHE A 30 -7.35 0.62 -2.25
CA PHE A 30 -6.93 0.32 -0.89
C PHE A 30 -6.26 1.50 -0.17
N VAL A 31 -6.06 2.65 -0.83
CA VAL A 31 -5.61 3.87 -0.14
C VAL A 31 -6.56 4.18 1.03
N GLY A 32 -6.00 4.43 2.21
CA GLY A 32 -6.72 4.64 3.47
C GLY A 32 -7.20 3.36 4.18
N LYS A 33 -6.95 2.17 3.61
CA LYS A 33 -7.26 0.89 4.29
C LYS A 33 -6.04 0.40 5.06
N TYR A 34 -6.29 -0.22 6.22
CA TYR A 34 -5.28 -1.04 6.89
C TYR A 34 -5.12 -2.36 6.14
N VAL A 35 -3.90 -2.70 5.79
CA VAL A 35 -3.56 -3.86 4.94
C VAL A 35 -2.40 -4.66 5.52
N ILE A 36 -2.21 -5.86 5.00
CA ILE A 36 -0.92 -6.55 5.01
C ILE A 36 -0.31 -6.47 3.61
N ALA A 37 0.89 -5.92 3.51
CA ALA A 37 1.75 -5.90 2.33
C ALA A 37 2.83 -6.99 2.43
N ARG A 38 2.79 -7.96 1.52
CA ARG A 38 3.84 -8.96 1.36
C ARG A 38 4.80 -8.51 0.27
N CYS A 39 6.08 -8.40 0.62
CA CYS A 39 7.13 -8.12 -0.33
C CYS A 39 7.83 -9.42 -0.76
N TYR A 40 8.43 -9.45 -1.95
CA TYR A 40 9.27 -10.56 -2.38
C TYR A 40 10.49 -10.77 -1.46
N SER A 41 11.12 -9.68 -1.00
CA SER A 41 12.37 -9.75 -0.22
C SER A 41 12.37 -8.93 1.07
N ALA A 42 11.53 -7.89 1.17
CA ALA A 42 11.48 -7.02 2.35
C ALA A 42 10.61 -7.57 3.50
N GLY A 43 10.08 -8.79 3.36
CA GLY A 43 9.23 -9.45 4.36
C GLY A 43 7.77 -9.00 4.29
N VAL A 44 7.09 -9.06 5.43
CA VAL A 44 5.66 -8.79 5.55
C VAL A 44 5.43 -7.62 6.49
N HIS A 45 4.56 -6.69 6.09
CA HIS A 45 4.26 -5.47 6.82
C HIS A 45 2.76 -5.29 6.92
N ALA A 46 2.27 -4.85 8.07
CA ALA A 46 0.91 -4.38 8.23
C ALA A 46 0.92 -2.85 8.40
N GLY A 47 -0.11 -2.13 7.98
CA GLY A 47 -0.19 -0.67 8.12
C GLY A 47 -1.29 -0.06 7.24
N GLU A 48 -1.50 1.24 7.33
CA GLU A 48 -2.48 1.95 6.49
C GLU A 48 -1.84 2.42 5.19
N VAL A 49 -2.48 2.14 4.05
CA VAL A 49 -1.97 2.52 2.72
C VAL A 49 -2.07 4.03 2.52
N VAL A 50 -0.92 4.66 2.29
CA VAL A 50 -0.82 6.08 1.89
C VAL A 50 -0.85 6.20 0.37
N SER A 51 -0.06 5.39 -0.33
CA SER A 51 0.00 5.40 -1.80
C SER A 51 0.39 4.04 -2.36
N VAL A 52 0.02 3.79 -3.61
CA VAL A 52 0.40 2.61 -4.39
C VAL A 52 0.74 3.06 -5.80
N ASP A 53 1.93 2.68 -6.27
CA ASP A 53 2.40 2.86 -7.64
C ASP A 53 3.05 1.56 -8.12
N GLY A 54 2.29 0.74 -8.85
CA GLY A 54 2.68 -0.61 -9.20
C GLY A 54 2.95 -1.45 -7.94
N GLU A 55 4.19 -1.92 -7.81
CA GLU A 55 4.66 -2.70 -6.64
C GLU A 55 5.29 -1.84 -5.54
N ASN A 56 5.29 -0.51 -5.70
CA ASN A 56 5.76 0.43 -4.69
C ASN A 56 4.58 0.87 -3.82
N VAL A 57 4.69 0.68 -2.51
CA VAL A 57 3.63 1.01 -1.56
C VAL A 57 4.23 1.80 -0.40
N ILE A 58 3.58 2.91 -0.04
CA ILE A 58 3.86 3.61 1.20
C ILE A 58 2.79 3.22 2.22
N LEU A 59 3.23 2.73 3.37
CA LEU A 59 2.38 2.50 4.54
C LEU A 59 2.73 3.50 5.63
N LYS A 60 1.71 4.01 6.33
CA LYS A 60 1.88 4.67 7.62
C LYS A 60 1.46 3.75 8.75
N ASP A 61 1.95 4.05 9.96
CA ASP A 61 1.69 3.28 11.18
C ASP A 61 1.94 1.79 10.97
N SER A 62 3.09 1.48 10.36
CA SER A 62 3.42 0.14 9.91
C SER A 62 4.04 -0.72 11.02
N ARG A 63 3.71 -2.01 11.02
CA ARG A 63 4.31 -3.05 11.88
C ARG A 63 4.88 -4.16 11.01
N ARG A 64 6.15 -4.53 11.21
CA ARG A 64 6.78 -5.63 10.48
C ARG A 64 6.45 -6.97 11.15
N LEU A 65 5.90 -7.92 10.38
CA LEU A 65 5.57 -9.26 10.82
C LEU A 65 6.79 -10.18 10.59
N TRP A 66 7.72 -10.23 11.55
CA TRP A 66 8.93 -11.07 11.47
C TRP A 66 8.62 -12.56 11.53
N SER A 67 7.67 -12.94 12.39
CA SER A 67 7.16 -14.31 12.47
C SER A 67 5.68 -14.23 12.81
N TRP A 68 4.85 -14.86 11.98
CA TRP A 68 3.41 -14.77 12.10
C TRP A 68 2.79 -16.15 11.89
N LYS A 69 1.61 -16.33 12.48
CA LYS A 69 0.73 -17.46 12.24
C LYS A 69 -0.71 -16.99 12.36
N ALA A 70 -1.50 -17.31 11.35
CA ALA A 70 -2.91 -16.96 11.31
C ALA A 70 -3.65 -17.56 12.51
N LYS A 71 -4.54 -16.78 13.13
CA LYS A 71 -5.42 -17.26 14.19
C LYS A 71 -6.25 -18.44 13.70
N GLU A 72 -6.87 -18.25 12.53
CA GLU A 72 -7.53 -19.29 11.76
C GLU A 72 -7.03 -19.28 10.31
N GLY A 73 -6.93 -20.47 9.69
CA GLY A 73 -6.33 -20.66 8.37
C GLY A 73 -4.81 -20.89 8.40
N ILE A 74 -4.20 -20.96 7.22
CA ILE A 74 -2.79 -21.37 7.06
C ILE A 74 -1.93 -20.33 6.32
N ALA A 75 -2.54 -19.33 5.70
CA ALA A 75 -1.90 -18.37 4.81
C ALA A 75 -2.01 -16.94 5.35
N LEU A 76 -1.30 -16.02 4.70
CA LEU A 76 -1.28 -14.61 5.08
C LEU A 76 -2.67 -13.94 4.98
N SER A 77 -3.50 -14.39 4.04
CA SER A 77 -4.91 -13.99 3.97
C SER A 77 -5.69 -14.39 5.23
N GLY A 78 -5.39 -15.53 5.84
CA GLY A 78 -5.95 -15.92 7.14
C GLY A 78 -5.58 -14.94 8.25
N VAL A 79 -4.33 -14.46 8.27
CA VAL A 79 -3.91 -13.38 9.18
C VAL A 79 -4.70 -12.11 8.92
N ALA A 80 -4.81 -11.68 7.67
CA ALA A 80 -5.51 -10.45 7.31
C ALA A 80 -7.00 -10.49 7.71
N GLN A 81 -7.64 -11.66 7.68
CA GLN A 81 -9.06 -11.78 8.02
C GLN A 81 -9.31 -12.07 9.50
N THR A 82 -8.46 -12.84 10.18
CA THR A 82 -8.73 -13.40 11.51
C THR A 82 -7.75 -12.96 12.60
N GLY A 83 -6.65 -12.33 12.19
CA GLY A 83 -5.57 -11.91 13.08
C GLY A 83 -4.50 -12.97 13.31
N VAL A 84 -3.64 -12.70 14.28
CA VAL A 84 -2.48 -13.55 14.63
C VAL A 84 -2.70 -14.38 15.89
N GLN A 85 -1.99 -15.52 15.99
CA GLN A 85 -1.90 -16.32 17.22
C GLN A 85 -0.93 -15.69 18.23
N SER A 86 -1.01 -16.16 19.50
CA SER A 86 -0.01 -15.82 20.51
C SER A 86 1.39 -16.33 20.12
N GLY A 87 2.43 -15.62 20.57
CA GLY A 87 3.82 -15.98 20.28
C GLY A 87 4.36 -15.54 18.91
N CYS A 88 3.55 -14.86 18.10
CA CYS A 88 4.04 -14.17 16.89
C CYS A 88 5.02 -13.05 17.27
N LYS A 89 5.95 -12.74 16.36
CA LYS A 89 6.94 -11.67 16.51
C LYS A 89 6.58 -10.51 15.59
N ILE A 90 6.05 -9.45 16.17
CA ILE A 90 5.70 -8.22 15.49
C ILE A 90 6.65 -7.13 15.99
N ASP A 91 7.30 -6.43 15.07
CA ASP A 91 8.27 -5.39 15.40
C ASP A 91 7.59 -4.14 15.97
N VAL A 92 8.39 -3.15 16.40
CA VAL A 92 7.90 -1.84 16.86
C VAL A 92 7.12 -1.10 15.77
N LEU A 93 6.24 -0.17 16.18
CA LEU A 93 5.56 0.76 15.29
C LEU A 93 6.57 1.61 14.52
N ASN A 94 6.48 1.55 13.19
CA ASN A 94 7.18 2.43 12.28
C ASN A 94 6.20 3.46 11.71
N PRO A 95 6.35 4.76 12.02
CA PRO A 95 5.40 5.79 11.60
C PRO A 95 5.16 5.82 10.09
N GLU A 96 6.19 5.53 9.29
CA GLU A 96 6.10 5.50 7.83
C GLU A 96 7.13 4.55 7.23
N ILE A 97 6.76 3.86 6.16
CA ILE A 97 7.68 3.00 5.40
C ILE A 97 7.34 2.99 3.92
N ALA A 98 8.37 3.10 3.10
CA ALA A 98 8.31 2.81 1.67
C ALA A 98 8.71 1.35 1.43
N LEU A 99 7.85 0.60 0.75
CA LEU A 99 8.05 -0.80 0.39
C LEU A 99 8.14 -0.92 -1.12
N THR A 100 9.08 -1.72 -1.60
CA THR A 100 9.23 -2.07 -3.01
C THR A 100 9.07 -3.57 -3.19
N GLY A 101 8.57 -3.98 -4.36
CA GLY A 101 8.33 -5.38 -4.66
C GLY A 101 7.18 -5.98 -3.85
N VAL A 102 6.12 -5.20 -3.57
CA VAL A 102 4.89 -5.69 -2.94
C VAL A 102 4.14 -6.56 -3.94
N CYS A 103 4.07 -7.87 -3.66
CA CYS A 103 3.44 -8.86 -4.52
C CYS A 103 2.04 -9.28 -4.06
N GLU A 104 1.66 -8.88 -2.85
CA GLU A 104 0.33 -9.11 -2.28
C GLU A 104 -0.03 -7.95 -1.34
N LEU A 105 -1.20 -7.34 -1.53
CA LEU A 105 -1.71 -6.26 -0.68
C LEU A 105 -3.13 -6.61 -0.25
N ILE A 106 -3.31 -7.00 1.02
CA ILE A 106 -4.57 -7.59 1.52
C ILE A 106 -5.20 -6.67 2.56
N PRO A 107 -6.40 -6.11 2.32
CA PRO A 107 -7.15 -5.39 3.36
C PRO A 107 -7.43 -6.28 4.57
N CYS A 108 -7.23 -5.72 5.76
CA CYS A 108 -7.46 -6.43 7.01
C CYS A 108 -8.86 -6.20 7.58
N SER A 109 -9.36 -7.18 8.31
CA SER A 109 -10.48 -6.98 9.22
C SER A 109 -10.07 -6.12 10.42
N ALA A 110 -11.05 -5.54 11.11
CA ALA A 110 -10.82 -4.82 12.36
C ALA A 110 -10.15 -5.70 13.42
N GLN A 111 -10.61 -6.96 13.55
CA GLN A 111 -10.02 -7.95 14.46
C GLN A 111 -8.54 -8.22 14.15
N ALA A 112 -8.19 -8.34 12.86
CA ALA A 112 -6.81 -8.57 12.47
C ALA A 112 -5.92 -7.39 12.86
N ARG A 113 -6.36 -6.16 12.57
CA ARG A 113 -5.66 -4.94 13.00
C ARG A 113 -5.45 -4.92 14.52
N GLU A 114 -6.52 -5.11 15.29
CA GLU A 114 -6.45 -5.12 16.76
C GLU A 114 -5.44 -6.16 17.28
N SER A 115 -5.44 -7.36 16.69
CA SER A 115 -4.51 -8.42 17.10
C SER A 115 -3.05 -8.13 16.79
N ILE A 116 -2.77 -7.45 15.66
CA ILE A 116 -1.41 -7.09 15.25
C ILE A 116 -0.90 -5.91 16.07
N ASP A 117 -1.72 -4.86 16.19
CA ASP A 117 -1.36 -3.63 16.91
C ASP A 117 -1.22 -3.89 18.42
N GLY A 118 -1.97 -4.86 18.96
CA GLY A 118 -1.94 -5.26 20.36
C GLY A 118 -0.72 -6.05 20.82
N ILE A 119 0.13 -6.54 19.91
CA ILE A 119 1.39 -7.21 20.27
C ILE A 119 2.44 -6.17 20.68
N LYS A 120 3.02 -6.38 21.86
CA LYS A 120 4.04 -5.51 22.46
C LYS A 120 5.45 -6.01 22.18
#